data_AF-A0A4Q3NAM2-F1
#
_entry.id   AF-A0A4Q3NAM2-F1
#
_cell.length_a   1.000
_cell.length_b   1.000
_cell.length_c   1.000
_cell.angle_alpha   90.00
_cell.angle_beta   90.00
_cell.angle_gamma   90.00
#
_symmetry.space_group_name_H-M   'P 1'
#
loop_
_entity.id
_entity.type
_entity.pdbx_description
1 polymer ?
#
loop_
_entity_poly.entity_id
_entity_poly.type
_entity_poly.pdbx_seq_one_letter_code
_entity_poly.pdbx_strand_id
1 'polypeptide(L)'
;MTIASDPLQLMRALRSGGRSIRQEAAPGDGQPLYIGYDDVDVLSPDGQHRTQWLYETEPPHGDSLHQVWLDGVRLPGRYWGRGHAWSADAAYCTLERDEDRASTLYLVRVADRCWLRLGSRCAVVSLDLPVITLRSYGAGDGAAPQPMTLTGSERFSPIPAA
;
A
#
# COMPACT_ATOMS: atom_id res chain seq x y z
N MET A 1 -31.10 -22.24 11.33
CA MET A 1 -29.78 -22.43 10.71
C MET A 1 -29.05 -21.10 10.84
N THR A 2 -28.35 -20.92 11.95
CA THR A 2 -27.76 -19.62 12.33
C THR A 2 -26.41 -19.53 11.63
N ILE A 3 -26.29 -18.62 10.67
CA ILE A 3 -25.00 -18.25 10.10
C ILE A 3 -24.22 -17.61 11.24
N ALA A 4 -23.22 -18.32 11.76
CA ALA A 4 -22.20 -17.69 12.59
C ALA A 4 -21.49 -16.67 11.68
N SER A 5 -21.89 -15.41 11.79
CA SER A 5 -21.19 -14.30 11.15
C SER A 5 -19.77 -14.28 11.70
N ASP A 6 -18.79 -14.57 10.84
CA ASP A 6 -17.38 -14.49 11.16
C ASP A 6 -17.11 -13.14 11.86
N PRO A 7 -16.59 -13.13 13.10
CA PRO A 7 -16.31 -11.90 13.84
C PRO A 7 -15.43 -10.93 13.06
N LEU A 8 -14.54 -11.45 12.19
CA LEU A 8 -13.74 -10.64 11.28
C LEU A 8 -14.60 -9.95 10.21
N GLN A 9 -15.63 -10.60 9.68
CA GLN A 9 -16.56 -9.97 8.74
C GLN A 9 -17.40 -8.88 9.39
N LEU A 10 -17.86 -9.09 10.63
CA LEU A 10 -18.59 -8.06 11.38
C LEU A 10 -17.71 -6.85 11.69
N MET A 11 -16.46 -7.08 12.13
CA MET A 11 -15.51 -6.00 12.36
C MET A 11 -15.13 -5.28 11.06
N ARG A 12 -15.06 -5.98 9.92
CA ARG A 12 -14.85 -5.37 8.61
C ARG A 12 -16.02 -4.47 8.20
N ALA A 13 -17.25 -4.95 8.32
CA ALA A 13 -18.45 -4.17 7.98
C ALA A 13 -18.62 -2.92 8.86
N LEU A 14 -18.24 -3.01 10.15
CA LEU A 14 -18.23 -1.86 11.05
C LEU A 14 -17.16 -0.83 10.65
N ARG A 15 -15.99 -1.28 10.17
CA ARG A 15 -14.91 -0.40 9.72
C ARG A 15 -15.19 0.24 8.37
N SER A 16 -15.84 -0.46 7.45
CA SER A 16 -16.21 0.04 6.12
C SER A 16 -17.46 0.93 6.10
N GLY A 17 -18.09 1.18 7.26
CA GLY A 17 -19.34 1.92 7.35
C GLY A 17 -20.50 1.26 6.60
N GLY A 18 -20.47 -0.07 6.46
CA GLY A 18 -21.46 -0.84 5.69
C GLY A 18 -21.22 -0.90 4.18
N ARG A 19 -20.11 -0.35 3.67
CA ARG A 19 -19.71 -0.54 2.27
C ARG A 19 -19.19 -1.96 2.04
N SER A 20 -19.50 -2.52 0.87
CA SER A 20 -18.93 -3.79 0.42
C SER A 20 -17.43 -3.61 0.18
N ILE A 21 -16.62 -4.47 0.79
CA ILE A 21 -15.16 -4.47 0.60
C ILE A 21 -14.85 -5.35 -0.61
N ARG A 22 -14.24 -4.76 -1.65
CA ARG A 22 -13.71 -5.50 -2.80
C ARG A 22 -12.53 -6.35 -2.34
N GLN A 23 -12.40 -7.57 -2.87
CA GLN A 23 -11.23 -8.40 -2.62
C GLN A 23 -10.38 -8.49 -3.89
N GLU A 24 -9.07 -8.29 -3.75
CA GLU A 24 -8.11 -8.44 -4.83
C GLU A 24 -6.92 -9.30 -4.39
N ALA A 25 -6.34 -10.03 -5.34
CA ALA A 25 -5.07 -10.71 -5.15
C ALA A 25 -3.98 -9.89 -5.85
N ALA A 26 -2.88 -9.62 -5.16
CA ALA A 26 -1.72 -8.99 -5.77
C ALA A 26 -1.10 -9.96 -6.81
N PRO A 27 -0.76 -9.47 -8.02
CA PRO A 27 -0.34 -10.33 -9.13
C PRO A 27 1.00 -11.05 -8.92
N GLY A 28 1.81 -10.63 -7.94
CA GLY A 28 3.11 -11.24 -7.62
C GLY A 28 4.22 -10.98 -8.64
N ASP A 29 3.92 -10.24 -9.71
CA ASP A 29 4.87 -9.81 -10.76
C ASP A 29 5.48 -8.42 -10.48
N GLY A 30 5.25 -7.88 -9.28
CA GLY A 30 5.72 -6.56 -8.87
C GLY A 30 4.96 -5.39 -9.50
N GLN A 31 3.92 -5.63 -10.31
CA GLN A 31 3.12 -4.55 -10.88
C GLN A 31 2.21 -3.91 -9.83
N PRO A 32 2.06 -2.57 -9.82
CA PRO A 32 1.19 -1.89 -8.89
C PRO A 32 -0.29 -2.09 -9.22
N LEU A 33 -1.09 -2.27 -8.18
CA LEU A 33 -2.54 -2.19 -8.23
C LEU A 33 -3.01 -0.74 -8.07
N TYR A 34 -4.09 -0.41 -8.78
CA TYR A 34 -4.86 0.81 -8.53
C TYR A 34 -6.02 0.48 -7.59
N ILE A 35 -5.93 0.96 -6.35
CA ILE A 35 -6.94 0.75 -5.32
C ILE A 35 -8.18 1.60 -5.62
N GLY A 36 -7.98 2.83 -6.11
CA GLY A 36 -9.06 3.74 -6.48
C GLY A 36 -9.94 4.11 -5.28
N TYR A 37 -11.23 4.32 -5.53
CA TYR A 37 -12.15 4.97 -4.60
C TYR A 37 -12.93 3.99 -3.70
N ASP A 38 -12.59 2.71 -3.75
CA ASP A 38 -13.31 1.64 -3.06
C ASP A 38 -12.60 1.23 -1.77
N ASP A 39 -13.35 0.62 -0.85
CA ASP A 39 -12.77 -0.18 0.22
C ASP A 39 -12.26 -1.50 -0.37
N VAL A 40 -10.99 -1.83 -0.17
CA VAL A 40 -10.34 -3.00 -0.79
C VAL A 40 -9.51 -3.79 0.22
N ASP A 41 -9.72 -5.10 0.26
CA ASP A 41 -8.80 -6.05 0.87
C ASP A 41 -7.88 -6.62 -0.24
N VAL A 42 -6.58 -6.31 -0.18
CA VAL A 42 -5.57 -6.86 -1.09
C VAL A 42 -4.81 -7.98 -0.36
N LEU A 43 -4.86 -9.18 -0.92
CA LEU A 43 -4.06 -10.33 -0.46
C LEU A 43 -2.68 -10.31 -1.12
N SER A 44 -1.64 -10.65 -0.36
CA SER A 44 -0.31 -10.88 -0.90
C SER A 44 -0.30 -12.03 -1.91
N PRO A 45 0.74 -12.15 -2.75
CA PRO A 45 0.81 -13.19 -3.78
C PRO A 45 0.69 -14.63 -3.26
N ASP A 46 1.15 -14.88 -2.04
CA ASP A 46 1.05 -16.17 -1.34
C ASP A 46 -0.22 -16.31 -0.48
N GLY A 47 -1.05 -15.26 -0.42
CA GLY A 47 -2.27 -15.18 0.37
C GLY A 47 -2.08 -15.10 1.89
N GLN A 48 -0.84 -15.03 2.39
CA GLN A 48 -0.56 -15.06 3.83
C GLN A 48 -0.74 -13.70 4.52
N HIS A 49 -0.59 -12.62 3.75
CA HIS A 49 -0.68 -11.26 4.24
C HIS A 49 -1.84 -10.52 3.58
N ARG A 50 -2.36 -9.51 4.30
CA ARG A 50 -3.45 -8.68 3.80
C ARG A 50 -3.20 -7.21 4.12
N THR A 51 -3.25 -6.37 3.09
CA THR A 51 -3.47 -4.94 3.24
C THR A 51 -4.96 -4.62 3.09
N GLN A 52 -5.53 -3.95 4.08
CA GLN A 52 -6.91 -3.46 4.02
C GLN A 52 -6.86 -1.94 3.80
N TRP A 53 -7.50 -1.49 2.74
CA TRP A 53 -7.61 -0.10 2.31
C TRP A 53 -9.05 0.35 2.52
N LEU A 54 -9.24 1.36 3.36
CA LEU A 54 -10.55 1.96 3.58
C LEU A 54 -10.52 3.40 3.07
N TYR A 55 -11.35 3.68 2.07
CA TYR A 55 -11.48 4.99 1.47
C TYR A 55 -11.95 5.99 2.54
N GLU A 56 -11.22 7.10 2.67
CA GLU A 56 -11.53 8.17 3.61
C GLU A 56 -12.06 9.41 2.90
N THR A 57 -11.34 9.91 1.89
CA THR A 57 -11.67 11.18 1.20
C THR A 57 -10.89 11.31 -0.11
N GLU A 58 -11.15 12.37 -0.86
CA GLU A 58 -10.33 12.83 -1.99
C GLU A 58 -10.04 14.33 -1.80
N PRO A 59 -8.79 14.79 -1.86
CA PRO A 59 -8.49 16.21 -1.95
C PRO A 59 -8.82 16.73 -3.36
N PRO A 60 -9.16 18.02 -3.53
CA PRO A 60 -9.49 18.57 -4.84
C PRO A 60 -8.41 18.29 -5.88
N HIS A 61 -8.80 17.66 -7.00
CA HIS A 61 -7.90 17.29 -8.11
C HIS A 61 -6.80 16.28 -7.72
N GLY A 62 -6.96 15.55 -6.62
CA GLY A 62 -6.06 14.50 -6.16
C GLY A 62 -6.56 13.09 -6.49
N ASP A 63 -5.85 12.09 -6.00
CA ASP A 63 -6.34 10.70 -5.99
C ASP A 63 -7.08 10.41 -4.67
N SER A 64 -7.64 9.22 -4.55
CA SER A 64 -8.24 8.74 -3.31
C SER A 64 -7.24 8.65 -2.14
N LEU A 65 -7.67 9.05 -0.94
CA LEU A 65 -6.94 8.88 0.32
C LEU A 65 -7.60 7.81 1.18
N HIS A 66 -6.76 6.95 1.76
CA HIS A 66 -7.16 5.75 2.48
C HIS A 66 -6.52 5.65 3.85
N GLN A 67 -7.22 4.99 4.75
CA GLN A 67 -6.63 4.37 5.93
C GLN A 67 -6.19 2.95 5.57
N VAL A 68 -5.00 2.56 6.03
CA VAL A 68 -4.43 1.26 5.67
C VAL A 68 -4.13 0.44 6.92
N TRP A 69 -4.47 -0.85 6.85
CA TRP A 69 -4.06 -1.86 7.81
C TRP A 69 -3.19 -2.90 7.11
N LEU A 70 -2.17 -3.41 7.80
CA LEU A 70 -1.41 -4.59 7.41
C LEU A 70 -1.60 -5.67 8.47
N ASP A 71 -2.18 -6.80 8.08
CA ASP A 71 -2.47 -7.94 8.96
C ASP A 71 -3.25 -7.54 10.22
N GLY A 72 -4.24 -6.65 10.03
CA GLY A 72 -5.10 -6.15 11.11
C GLY A 72 -4.50 -5.06 11.98
N VAL A 73 -3.24 -4.67 11.76
CA VAL A 73 -2.61 -3.53 12.44
C VAL A 73 -2.72 -2.28 11.59
N ARG A 74 -3.27 -1.22 12.17
CA ARG A 74 -3.41 0.07 11.50
C ARG A 74 -2.03 0.70 11.28
N LEU A 75 -1.77 1.13 10.06
CA LEU A 75 -0.57 1.89 9.74
C LEU A 75 -0.84 3.40 9.95
N PRO A 76 0.14 4.17 10.43
CA PRO A 76 -0.05 5.57 10.77
C PRO A 76 -0.11 6.46 9.53
N GLY A 77 -1.13 7.32 9.48
CA GLY A 77 -1.31 8.32 8.43
C GLY A 77 -2.39 7.95 7.41
N ARG A 78 -2.36 8.65 6.28
CA ARG A 78 -3.23 8.44 5.11
C ARG A 78 -2.37 8.05 3.92
N TYR A 79 -2.93 7.23 3.04
CA TYR A 79 -2.22 6.67 1.91
C TYR A 79 -3.00 6.90 0.63
N TRP A 80 -2.30 7.22 -0.45
CA TRP A 80 -2.92 7.36 -1.77
C TRP A 80 -3.33 5.99 -2.30
N GLY A 81 -4.52 5.88 -2.88
CA GLY A 81 -5.06 4.64 -3.46
C GLY A 81 -4.39 4.20 -4.77
N ARG A 82 -3.09 4.48 -4.92
CA ARG A 82 -2.26 4.18 -6.09
C ARG A 82 -0.91 3.63 -5.65
N GLY A 83 -0.21 3.01 -6.59
CA GLY A 83 1.19 2.61 -6.38
C GLY A 83 1.36 1.53 -5.30
N HIS A 84 0.33 0.71 -5.05
CA HIS A 84 0.43 -0.43 -4.15
C HIS A 84 0.88 -1.67 -4.92
N ALA A 85 2.13 -2.08 -4.73
CA ALA A 85 2.71 -3.28 -5.31
C ALA A 85 3.15 -4.24 -4.20
N TRP A 86 3.24 -5.52 -4.55
CA TRP A 86 3.80 -6.57 -3.70
C TRP A 86 4.99 -7.22 -4.40
N SER A 87 6.02 -7.57 -3.63
CA SER A 87 7.10 -8.42 -4.13
C SER A 87 6.59 -9.84 -4.34
N ALA A 88 7.19 -10.56 -5.29
CA ALA A 88 6.81 -11.93 -5.65
C ALA A 88 6.85 -12.91 -4.46
N ASP A 89 7.78 -12.69 -3.53
CA ASP A 89 7.97 -13.48 -2.31
C ASP A 89 7.09 -13.06 -1.14
N ALA A 90 6.15 -12.12 -1.35
CA ALA A 90 5.28 -11.53 -0.34
C ALA A 90 5.99 -10.87 0.86
N ALA A 91 7.32 -10.72 0.83
CA ALA A 91 8.08 -10.16 1.94
C ALA A 91 7.97 -8.64 2.04
N TYR A 92 7.62 -7.98 0.93
CA TYR A 92 7.54 -6.53 0.83
C TYR A 92 6.31 -6.04 0.08
N CYS A 93 5.84 -4.86 0.45
CA CYS A 93 4.85 -4.11 -0.32
C CYS A 93 5.15 -2.61 -0.32
N THR A 94 4.58 -1.87 -1.27
CA THR A 94 4.74 -0.41 -1.34
C THR A 94 3.51 0.33 -0.84
N LEU A 95 3.73 1.46 -0.19
CA LEU A 95 2.68 2.38 0.26
C LEU A 95 3.11 3.82 -0.02
N GLU A 96 2.27 4.58 -0.72
CA GLU A 96 2.49 6.01 -0.92
C GLU A 96 1.72 6.78 0.15
N ARG A 97 2.44 7.34 1.13
CA ARG A 97 1.85 8.10 2.23
C ARG A 97 1.64 9.56 1.83
N ASP A 98 0.49 10.11 2.20
CA ASP A 98 0.22 11.54 2.16
C ASP A 98 0.89 12.26 3.34
N GLU A 99 1.61 13.35 3.04
CA GLU A 99 2.27 14.21 4.03
C GLU A 99 2.02 15.68 3.65
N ASP A 100 2.00 16.60 4.63
CA ASP A 100 1.49 17.97 4.50
C ASP A 100 1.98 18.80 3.27
N ARG A 101 3.15 18.47 2.70
CA ARG A 101 3.75 19.21 1.57
C ARG A 101 4.12 18.32 0.37
N ALA A 102 4.01 17.01 0.51
CA ALA A 102 4.41 16.03 -0.50
C ALA A 102 3.90 14.64 -0.13
N SER A 103 3.83 13.75 -1.11
CA SER A 103 3.74 12.31 -0.85
C SER A 103 5.12 11.70 -0.66
N THR A 104 5.20 10.62 0.12
CA THR A 104 6.41 9.82 0.28
C THR A 104 6.09 8.35 0.02
N LEU A 105 6.85 7.73 -0.89
CA LEU A 105 6.75 6.31 -1.19
C LEU A 105 7.63 5.52 -0.22
N TYR A 106 7.02 4.52 0.42
CA TYR A 106 7.69 3.60 1.33
C TYR A 106 7.66 2.18 0.76
N LEU A 107 8.76 1.46 0.96
CA LEU A 107 8.82 0.01 0.89
C LEU A 107 8.64 -0.52 2.31
N VAL A 108 7.60 -1.31 2.54
CA VAL A 108 7.31 -1.95 3.82
C VAL A 108 7.86 -3.36 3.79
N ARG A 109 8.68 -3.72 4.78
CA ARG A 109 9.02 -5.10 5.10
C ARG A 109 7.95 -5.66 6.02
N VAL A 110 7.28 -6.70 5.56
CA VAL A 110 6.03 -7.18 6.15
C VAL A 110 6.29 -7.89 7.48
N ALA A 111 7.31 -8.74 7.53
CA ALA A 111 7.62 -9.60 8.67
C ALA A 111 7.76 -8.86 10.01
N ASP A 112 8.30 -7.64 9.99
CA ASP A 112 8.55 -6.83 11.19
C ASP A 112 7.94 -5.42 11.13
N ARG A 113 7.11 -5.14 10.11
CA ARG A 113 6.46 -3.84 9.88
C ARG A 113 7.44 -2.68 10.00
N CYS A 114 8.59 -2.82 9.35
CA CYS A 114 9.51 -1.72 9.16
C CYS A 114 9.37 -1.13 7.75
N TRP A 115 9.64 0.16 7.59
CA TRP A 115 9.64 0.81 6.30
C TRP A 115 11.02 1.32 5.90
N LEU A 116 11.25 1.37 4.60
CA LEU A 116 12.33 2.09 3.94
C LEU A 116 11.69 3.19 3.10
N ARG A 117 12.14 4.43 3.28
CA ARG A 117 11.74 5.53 2.39
C ARG A 117 12.44 5.38 1.05
N LEU A 118 11.67 5.30 -0.03
CA LEU A 118 12.19 5.22 -1.40
C LEU A 118 12.35 6.60 -2.03
N GLY A 119 11.45 7.53 -1.74
CA GLY A 119 11.50 8.89 -2.28
C GLY A 119 10.24 9.68 -1.99
N SER A 120 10.25 10.95 -2.36
CA SER A 120 9.07 11.81 -2.30
C SER A 120 8.61 12.17 -3.71
N ARG A 121 7.31 12.33 -3.89
CA ARG A 121 6.67 12.59 -5.20
C ARG A 121 7.09 11.59 -6.27
N CYS A 122 7.09 10.32 -5.90
CA CYS A 122 7.34 9.22 -6.82
C CYS A 122 6.34 8.09 -6.58
N ALA A 123 6.07 7.33 -7.64
CA ALA A 123 5.28 6.12 -7.62
C ALA A 123 6.15 4.93 -8.03
N VAL A 124 5.81 3.76 -7.53
CA VAL A 124 6.38 2.51 -8.02
C VAL A 124 5.83 2.21 -9.42
N VAL A 125 6.71 1.84 -10.33
CA VAL A 125 6.39 1.30 -11.65
C VAL A 125 6.50 -0.22 -11.62
N SER A 126 7.51 -0.75 -10.93
CA SER A 126 7.63 -2.17 -10.64
C SER A 126 8.40 -2.42 -9.33
N LEU A 127 8.00 -3.47 -8.61
CA LEU A 127 8.67 -3.99 -7.42
C LEU A 127 9.23 -5.39 -7.72
N ASP A 128 10.37 -5.44 -8.43
CA ASP A 128 11.02 -6.69 -8.87
C ASP A 128 12.39 -6.85 -8.18
N LEU A 129 12.35 -7.36 -6.95
CA LEU A 129 13.53 -7.33 -6.07
C LEU A 129 14.72 -8.12 -6.66
N PRO A 130 15.95 -7.58 -6.55
CA PRO A 130 16.32 -6.41 -5.76
C PRO A 130 16.12 -5.05 -6.45
N VAL A 131 15.55 -4.99 -7.66
CA VAL A 131 15.38 -3.75 -8.43
C VAL A 131 13.96 -3.19 -8.29
N ILE A 132 13.86 -1.94 -7.86
CA ILE A 132 12.60 -1.20 -7.78
C ILE A 132 12.63 -0.13 -8.87
N THR A 133 11.66 -0.14 -9.78
CA THR A 133 11.54 0.91 -10.78
C THR A 133 10.60 1.98 -10.26
N LEU A 134 11.08 3.23 -10.21
CA LEU A 134 10.34 4.37 -9.71
C LEU A 134 10.09 5.39 -10.82
N ARG A 135 8.99 6.13 -10.74
CA ARG A 135 8.74 7.30 -11.58
C ARG A 135 8.40 8.49 -10.71
N SER A 136 9.13 9.59 -10.89
CA SER A 136 8.83 10.86 -10.23
C SER A 136 7.70 11.59 -10.95
N TYR A 137 6.91 12.37 -10.22
CA TYR A 137 5.86 13.25 -10.75
C TYR A 137 5.93 14.65 -10.10
N GLY A 138 5.27 15.63 -10.71
CA GLY A 138 5.28 17.04 -10.28
C GLY A 138 5.83 17.97 -11.36
N ALA A 139 6.64 18.97 -10.98
CA ALA A 139 7.17 19.96 -11.93
C ALA A 139 8.04 19.28 -13.01
N GLY A 140 7.42 18.96 -14.15
CA GLY A 140 7.98 18.16 -15.23
C GLY A 140 7.49 16.71 -15.25
N ASP A 141 6.16 16.48 -15.21
CA ASP A 141 5.57 15.17 -15.49
C ASP A 141 6.09 14.64 -16.84
N GLY A 142 6.79 13.50 -16.79
CA GLY A 142 7.55 12.97 -17.94
C GLY A 142 8.92 12.38 -17.61
N ALA A 143 9.33 12.38 -16.34
CA ALA A 143 10.56 11.71 -15.93
C ALA A 143 10.53 10.22 -16.33
N ALA A 144 11.58 9.79 -17.04
CA ALA A 144 11.75 8.39 -17.40
C ALA A 144 11.81 7.53 -16.12
N PRO A 145 11.21 6.32 -16.12
CA PRO A 145 11.37 5.38 -15.02
C PRO A 145 12.84 5.19 -14.65
N GLN A 146 13.16 5.27 -13.36
CA GLN A 146 14.51 5.12 -12.81
C GLN A 146 14.57 3.84 -11.97
N PRO A 147 15.48 2.91 -12.29
CA PRO A 147 15.72 1.74 -11.44
C PRO A 147 16.50 2.16 -10.19
N MET A 148 16.16 1.55 -9.07
CA MET A 148 16.85 1.61 -7.79
C MET A 148 17.13 0.18 -7.32
N THR A 149 18.38 -0.16 -7.07
CA THR A 149 18.76 -1.50 -6.60
C THR A 149 18.93 -1.51 -5.09
N LEU A 150 18.21 -2.39 -4.41
CA LEU A 150 18.45 -2.71 -3.01
C LEU A 150 19.75 -3.52 -2.87
N THR A 151 20.59 -3.10 -1.94
CA THR A 151 21.91 -3.66 -1.67
C THR A 151 21.90 -4.62 -0.48
N GLY A 152 20.82 -4.63 0.30
CA GLY A 152 20.72 -5.32 1.59
C GLY A 152 21.32 -4.51 2.75
N SER A 153 21.91 -3.34 2.48
CA SER A 153 22.44 -2.43 3.51
C SER A 153 21.48 -1.32 3.90
N GLU A 154 20.27 -1.33 3.33
CA GLU A 154 19.25 -0.32 3.57
C GLU A 154 18.79 -0.33 5.03
N ARG A 155 18.60 0.88 5.57
CA ARG A 155 18.14 1.06 6.94
C ARG A 155 16.62 1.15 6.98
N PHE A 156 16.02 0.04 7.35
CA PHE A 156 14.61 -0.02 7.69
C PHE A 156 14.38 0.59 9.07
N SER A 157 13.31 1.37 9.21
CA SER A 157 12.88 1.93 10.48
C SER A 157 11.54 1.31 10.89
N PRO A 158 11.29 1.04 12.17
CA PRO A 158 9.98 0.58 12.62
C PRO A 158 8.89 1.57 12.21
N ILE A 159 7.75 1.06 11.74
CA ILE A 159 6.56 1.89 11.53
C ILE A 159 6.03 2.29 12.93
N PRO A 160 5.82 3.60 13.20
CA PRO A 160 5.27 4.04 14.48
C PRO A 160 3.91 3.40 14.77
N ALA A 161 3.62 3.13 16.05
CA ALA A 161 2.28 2.75 16.44
C ALA A 161 1.29 3.90 16.14
N ALA A 162 0.14 3.56 15.58
CA ALA A 162 -0.93 4.49 15.21
C ALA A 162 -1.81 4.90 16.42
#